data_AF-A0A2M9QAM4-F1
#
_entry.id   AF-A0A2M9QAM4-F1
#
_cell.length_a   1.000
_cell.length_b   1.000
_cell.length_c   1.000
_cell.angle_alpha   90.00
_cell.angle_beta   90.00
_cell.angle_gamma   90.00
#
_symmetry.space_group_name_H-M   'P 1'
#
loop_
_entity.id
_entity.type
_entity.pdbx_description
1 polymer ?
#
loop_
_entity_poly.entity_id
_entity_poly.type
_entity_poly.pdbx_seq_one_letter_code
_entity_poly.pdbx_strand_id
1 'polypeptide(L)'
;MKKLLFVLLFSVLVVGAGFIVYLKSNPPLVMNSYTNPTDDSTTKIIEIENKGLRDIKLQQILVDDKVPENVELVVSKSEPFEAETKLVGNPNITYYKLRQVTVFPSQYIDRKAIGKQAQHYAVKVEEPNIKKITIKYKYLKMPFTLTAELQSTK
;
A
#
# COMPACT_ATOMS: atom_id res chain seq x y z
N MET A 1 24.63 -28.12 28.22
CA MET A 1 23.91 -26.83 28.16
C MET A 1 24.44 -25.89 27.09
N LYS A 2 25.74 -25.56 27.03
CA LYS A 2 26.31 -24.62 26.05
C LYS A 2 26.08 -25.01 24.57
N LYS A 3 26.23 -26.29 24.21
CA LYS A 3 25.97 -26.79 22.85
C LYS A 3 24.49 -26.67 22.44
N LEU A 4 23.58 -26.93 23.38
CA LEU A 4 22.14 -26.86 23.14
C LEU A 4 21.68 -25.41 22.97
N LEU A 5 22.21 -24.50 23.79
CA LEU A 5 21.98 -23.07 23.64
C LEU A 5 22.52 -22.55 22.30
N PHE A 6 23.71 -23.01 21.89
CA PHE A 6 24.28 -22.65 20.59
C PHE A 6 23.41 -23.13 19.43
N VAL A 7 22.95 -24.38 19.45
CA VAL A 7 22.06 -24.92 18.41
C VAL A 7 20.74 -24.14 18.36
N LEU A 8 20.16 -23.79 19.51
CA LEU A 8 18.93 -23.02 19.57
C LEU A 8 19.12 -21.59 19.02
N LEU A 9 20.20 -20.91 19.42
CA LEU A 9 20.53 -19.58 18.89
C LEU A 9 20.77 -19.62 17.38
N PHE A 10 21.54 -20.60 16.90
CA PHE A 10 21.82 -20.78 15.48
C PHE A 10 20.54 -21.08 14.69
N SER A 11 19.64 -21.92 15.21
CA SER A 11 18.34 -22.22 14.60
C SER A 11 17.49 -20.95 14.46
N VAL A 12 17.39 -20.14 15.51
CA VAL A 12 16.67 -18.85 15.47
C VAL A 12 17.26 -17.91 14.42
N LEU A 13 18.60 -17.84 14.32
CA LEU A 13 19.26 -17.02 13.29
C LEU A 13 18.97 -17.52 11.88
N VAL A 14 19.01 -18.83 11.64
CA VAL A 14 18.72 -19.42 10.32
C VAL A 14 17.27 -19.16 9.92
N VAL A 15 16.31 -19.39 10.81
CA VAL A 15 14.89 -19.11 10.56
C VAL A 15 14.67 -17.61 10.34
N GLY A 16 15.30 -16.75 11.14
CA GLY A 16 15.23 -15.30 10.99
C GLY A 16 15.79 -14.82 9.65
N ALA A 17 16.93 -15.33 9.23
CA ALA A 17 17.53 -15.03 7.93
C ALA A 17 16.63 -15.50 6.78
N GLY A 18 16.09 -16.72 6.86
CA GLY A 18 15.13 -17.25 5.89
C GLY A 18 13.87 -16.40 5.79
N PHE A 19 13.34 -15.96 6.94
CA PHE A 19 12.17 -15.07 6.98
C PHE A 19 12.43 -13.69 6.36
N ILE A 20 13.61 -13.11 6.58
CA ILE A 20 14.01 -11.84 5.95
C ILE A 20 14.08 -12.00 4.42
N VAL A 21 14.70 -13.08 3.93
CA VAL A 21 14.77 -13.39 2.50
C VAL A 21 13.36 -13.54 1.93
N TYR A 22 12.50 -14.33 2.59
CA TYR A 22 11.11 -14.52 2.19
C TYR A 22 10.37 -13.19 2.03
N LEU A 23 10.48 -12.29 3.01
CA LEU A 23 9.82 -10.98 2.94
C LEU A 23 10.35 -10.07 1.83
N LYS A 24 11.66 -10.14 1.54
CA LYS A 24 12.26 -9.37 0.43
C LYS A 24 11.81 -9.89 -0.94
N SER A 25 11.67 -11.21 -1.08
CA SER A 25 11.16 -11.84 -2.30
C SER A 25 9.64 -11.74 -2.44
N ASN A 26 8.91 -11.58 -1.35
CA ASN A 26 7.45 -11.43 -1.33
C ASN A 26 7.06 -10.16 -0.56
N PRO A 27 7.29 -8.97 -1.14
CA PRO A 27 6.93 -7.71 -0.48
C PRO A 27 5.44 -7.67 -0.14
N PRO A 28 5.06 -7.24 1.07
CA PRO A 28 3.68 -7.36 1.53
C PRO A 28 2.72 -6.33 0.92
N LEU A 29 3.25 -5.22 0.37
CA LEU A 29 2.42 -4.24 -0.34
C LEU A 29 2.40 -4.58 -1.83
N VAL A 30 1.20 -4.66 -2.39
CA VAL A 30 0.98 -4.84 -3.83
C VAL A 30 0.12 -3.71 -4.38
N MET A 31 0.24 -3.46 -5.67
CA MET A 31 -0.62 -2.57 -6.45
C MET A 31 -1.57 -3.43 -7.27
N ASN A 32 -2.88 -3.25 -7.11
CA ASN A 32 -3.87 -4.08 -7.79
C ASN A 32 -4.31 -3.46 -9.11
N SER A 33 -4.63 -2.17 -9.09
CA SER A 33 -5.17 -1.43 -10.22
C SER A 33 -4.81 0.06 -10.10
N TYR A 34 -5.00 0.80 -11.18
CA TYR A 34 -5.05 2.25 -11.12
C TYR A 34 -6.16 2.75 -12.04
N THR A 35 -6.75 3.88 -11.67
CA THR A 35 -7.83 4.50 -12.42
C THR A 35 -7.74 6.02 -12.40
N ASN A 36 -8.42 6.64 -13.36
CA ASN A 36 -8.68 8.08 -13.34
C ASN A 36 -10.12 8.29 -12.85
N PRO A 37 -10.36 9.25 -11.95
CA PRO A 37 -11.70 9.76 -11.74
C PRO A 37 -12.27 10.25 -13.09
N THR A 38 -13.55 10.00 -13.33
CA THR A 38 -14.21 10.24 -14.62
C THR A 38 -14.10 11.69 -15.12
N ASP A 39 -13.89 12.64 -14.20
CA ASP A 39 -13.86 14.08 -14.49
C ASP A 39 -12.45 14.70 -14.50
N ASP A 40 -11.39 13.90 -14.28
CA ASP A 40 -10.03 14.46 -14.13
C ASP A 40 -8.95 13.50 -14.65
N SER A 41 -8.26 13.91 -15.71
CA SER A 41 -7.14 13.17 -16.30
C SER A 41 -5.82 13.34 -15.53
N THR A 42 -5.74 14.31 -14.62
CA THR A 42 -4.56 14.64 -13.81
C THR A 42 -4.55 13.92 -12.47
N THR A 43 -5.71 13.48 -11.98
CA THR A 43 -5.79 12.65 -10.78
C THR A 43 -5.65 11.17 -11.13
N LYS A 44 -4.75 10.49 -10.43
CA LYS A 44 -4.58 9.03 -10.46
C LYS A 44 -4.90 8.45 -9.10
N ILE A 45 -5.77 7.43 -9.08
CA ILE A 45 -6.05 6.62 -7.91
C ILE A 45 -5.37 5.27 -8.11
N ILE A 46 -4.37 4.97 -7.29
CA ILE A 46 -3.61 3.72 -7.34
C ILE A 46 -4.08 2.84 -6.17
N GLU A 47 -4.81 1.77 -6.46
CA GLU A 47 -5.26 0.83 -5.44
C GLU A 47 -4.08 0.02 -4.90
N ILE A 48 -3.95 0.00 -3.57
CA ILE A 48 -2.90 -0.71 -2.87
C ILE A 48 -3.50 -1.70 -1.87
N GLU A 49 -2.82 -2.83 -1.71
CA GLU A 49 -3.26 -3.87 -0.80
C GLU A 49 -2.10 -4.38 0.04
N ASN A 50 -2.33 -4.49 1.34
CA ASN A 50 -1.41 -5.14 2.26
C ASN A 50 -1.74 -6.63 2.37
N LYS A 51 -0.98 -7.47 1.66
CA LYS A 51 -1.02 -8.93 1.74
C LYS A 51 -0.19 -9.50 2.91
N GLY A 52 0.45 -8.64 3.69
CA GLY A 52 1.24 -9.03 4.86
C GLY A 52 0.38 -9.47 6.05
N LEU A 53 1.04 -9.72 7.18
CA LEU A 53 0.43 -10.13 8.46
C LEU A 53 0.34 -8.97 9.46
N ARG A 54 0.86 -7.79 9.10
CA ARG A 54 0.93 -6.60 9.97
C ARG A 54 0.68 -5.34 9.16
N ASP A 55 0.28 -4.30 9.86
CA ASP A 55 0.11 -2.96 9.32
C ASP A 55 1.35 -2.45 8.56
N ILE A 56 1.10 -1.77 7.45
CA ILE A 56 2.11 -1.06 6.68
C ILE A 56 2.02 0.45 6.95
N LYS A 57 3.18 1.06 7.18
CA LYS A 57 3.32 2.52 7.27
C LYS A 57 3.92 3.03 5.96
N LEU A 58 3.12 3.75 5.17
CA LEU A 58 3.64 4.47 4.01
C LEU A 58 4.61 5.56 4.50
N GLN A 59 5.66 5.82 3.72
CA GLN A 59 6.71 6.78 4.09
C GLN A 59 6.81 7.92 3.09
N GLN A 60 6.80 7.59 1.80
CA GLN A 60 6.96 8.53 0.70
C GLN A 60 6.41 7.92 -0.58
N ILE A 61 5.79 8.75 -1.41
CA ILE A 61 5.44 8.45 -2.79
C ILE A 61 6.35 9.26 -3.69
N LEU A 62 6.82 8.64 -4.77
CA LEU A 62 7.49 9.30 -5.86
C LEU A 62 6.72 9.05 -7.15
N VAL A 63 6.61 10.09 -7.96
CA VAL A 63 5.98 10.11 -9.27
C VAL A 63 7.06 10.50 -10.25
N ASP A 64 7.38 9.62 -11.19
CA ASP A 64 8.48 9.82 -12.13
C ASP A 64 9.79 10.25 -11.43
N ASP A 65 10.09 9.55 -10.33
CA ASP A 65 11.25 9.77 -9.43
C ASP A 65 11.26 11.09 -8.63
N LYS A 66 10.19 11.89 -8.68
CA LYS A 66 10.05 13.15 -7.95
C LYS A 66 9.01 13.05 -6.85
N VAL A 67 9.12 13.89 -5.83
CA VAL A 67 8.09 14.01 -4.79
C VAL A 67 6.96 14.88 -5.37
N PRO A 68 5.72 14.36 -5.51
CA PRO A 68 4.60 15.15 -6.00
C PRO A 68 4.20 16.20 -4.97
N GLU A 69 3.56 17.28 -5.42
CA GLU A 69 3.07 18.34 -4.53
C GLU A 69 1.94 17.84 -3.63
N ASN A 70 0.96 17.14 -4.23
CA ASN A 70 -0.21 16.62 -3.53
C ASN A 70 -0.25 15.10 -3.61
N VAL A 71 -0.27 14.46 -2.44
CA VAL A 71 -0.45 13.02 -2.33
C VAL A 71 -1.20 12.65 -1.06
N GLU A 72 -2.22 11.81 -1.24
CA GLU A 72 -3.13 11.43 -0.17
C GLU A 72 -3.30 9.91 -0.14
N LEU A 73 -3.41 9.36 1.07
CA LEU A 73 -3.90 8.01 1.28
C LEU A 73 -5.43 8.08 1.35
N VAL A 74 -6.09 7.43 0.40
CA VAL A 74 -7.53 7.34 0.31
C VAL A 74 -7.96 6.02 0.95
N VAL A 75 -8.93 6.10 1.85
CA VAL A 75 -9.52 4.95 2.51
C VAL A 75 -10.99 4.91 2.19
N SER A 76 -11.44 3.81 1.57
CA SER A 76 -12.86 3.54 1.35
C SER A 76 -13.35 2.53 2.39
N LYS A 77 -14.51 2.80 2.99
CA LYS A 77 -15.22 1.89 3.89
C LYS A 77 -16.27 1.04 3.18
N SER A 78 -16.45 1.20 1.87
CA SER A 78 -17.47 0.49 1.10
C SER A 78 -16.87 -0.21 -0.12
N GLU A 79 -16.76 0.52 -1.22
CA GLU A 79 -16.47 -0.03 -2.54
C GLU A 79 -14.98 0.08 -2.91
N PRO A 80 -14.47 -0.79 -3.81
CA PRO A 80 -13.15 -0.67 -4.38
C PRO A 80 -13.03 0.58 -5.27
N PHE A 81 -11.80 0.89 -5.69
CA PHE A 81 -11.51 2.07 -6.52
C PHE A 81 -11.54 1.72 -8.01
N GLU A 82 -12.75 1.67 -8.57
CA GLU A 82 -13.01 1.50 -10.01
C GLU A 82 -13.22 2.85 -10.73
N ALA A 83 -13.19 2.87 -12.07
CA ALA A 83 -13.31 4.10 -12.88
C ALA A 83 -14.60 4.92 -12.65
N GLU A 84 -15.68 4.25 -12.27
CA GLU A 84 -16.97 4.89 -11.99
C GLU A 84 -17.16 5.23 -10.50
N THR A 85 -16.15 4.98 -9.67
CA THR A 85 -16.25 5.24 -8.23
C THR A 85 -16.39 6.73 -7.99
N LYS A 86 -17.53 7.12 -7.41
CA LYS A 86 -17.74 8.51 -7.01
C LYS A 86 -16.86 8.84 -5.81
N LEU A 87 -15.78 9.56 -6.05
CA LEU A 87 -14.84 9.98 -4.99
C LEU A 87 -15.35 11.22 -4.24
N VAL A 88 -15.79 12.23 -5.00
CA VAL A 88 -16.21 13.52 -4.44
C VAL A 88 -17.56 13.40 -3.75
N GLY A 89 -17.61 13.82 -2.48
CA GLY A 89 -18.83 13.82 -1.66
C GLY A 89 -19.26 12.44 -1.17
N ASN A 90 -18.43 11.40 -1.31
CA ASN A 90 -18.75 10.07 -0.82
C ASN A 90 -18.45 9.96 0.70
N PRO A 91 -19.48 9.72 1.54
CA PRO A 91 -19.29 9.68 3.00
C PRO A 91 -18.48 8.46 3.47
N ASN A 92 -18.29 7.45 2.62
CA ASN A 92 -17.49 6.27 2.93
C ASN A 92 -16.03 6.42 2.55
N ILE A 93 -15.65 7.52 1.89
CA ILE A 93 -14.29 7.81 1.49
C ILE A 93 -13.69 8.86 2.42
N THR A 94 -12.45 8.64 2.85
CA THR A 94 -11.71 9.61 3.65
C THR A 94 -10.29 9.74 3.14
N TYR A 95 -9.80 10.97 3.12
CA TYR A 95 -8.47 11.34 2.64
C TYR A 95 -7.57 11.62 3.85
N TYR A 96 -6.36 11.08 3.81
CA TYR A 96 -5.38 11.22 4.86
C TYR A 96 -4.03 11.62 4.29
N LYS A 97 -3.24 12.36 5.07
CA LYS A 97 -1.80 12.47 4.78
C LYS A 97 -1.17 11.07 4.87
N LEU A 98 -0.21 10.77 3.99
CA LEU A 98 0.39 9.44 3.85
C LEU A 98 0.82 8.75 5.16
N ARG A 99 1.25 9.51 6.17
CA ARG A 99 1.78 8.98 7.44
C ARG A 99 0.75 8.96 8.58
N GLN A 100 -0.46 9.45 8.33
CA GLN A 100 -1.48 9.63 9.36
C GLN A 100 -2.17 8.32 9.74
N VAL A 101 -2.33 7.40 8.78
CA VAL A 101 -2.96 6.09 8.99
C VAL A 101 -2.11 4.97 8.40
N THR A 102 -2.33 3.74 8.86
CA THR A 102 -1.68 2.53 8.37
C THR A 102 -2.56 1.81 7.35
N VAL A 103 -1.93 1.03 6.48
CA VAL A 103 -2.63 0.11 5.57
C VAL A 103 -2.78 -1.23 6.29
N PHE A 104 -4.01 -1.56 6.68
CA PHE A 104 -4.31 -2.77 7.43
C PHE A 104 -4.23 -4.02 6.53
N PRO A 105 -3.78 -5.19 7.03
CA PRO A 105 -3.74 -6.42 6.26
C PRO A 105 -5.13 -6.81 5.72
N SER A 106 -5.21 -7.04 4.42
CA SER A 106 -6.50 -7.29 3.75
C SER A 106 -7.17 -8.59 4.19
N GLN A 107 -6.38 -9.60 4.55
CA GLN A 107 -6.88 -10.87 5.07
C GLN A 107 -7.61 -10.75 6.42
N TYR A 108 -7.40 -9.66 7.16
CA TYR A 108 -8.04 -9.42 8.46
C TYR A 108 -9.18 -8.40 8.38
N ILE A 109 -9.51 -7.90 7.18
CA ILE A 109 -10.64 -7.00 6.97
C ILE A 109 -11.93 -7.82 6.96
N ASP A 110 -12.86 -7.52 7.87
CA ASP A 110 -14.21 -8.06 7.80
C ASP A 110 -15.00 -7.34 6.69
N ARG A 111 -15.20 -8.06 5.58
CA ARG A 111 -15.92 -7.62 4.38
C ARG A 111 -17.41 -7.43 4.60
N LYS A 112 -17.96 -7.88 5.73
CA LYS A 112 -19.37 -7.65 6.09
C LYS A 112 -19.57 -6.34 6.85
N ALA A 113 -18.51 -5.73 7.37
CA ALA A 113 -18.55 -4.47 8.11
C ALA A 113 -18.44 -3.22 7.21
N ILE A 114 -19.20 -3.22 6.11
CA ILE A 114 -19.27 -2.10 5.15
C ILE A 114 -19.78 -0.83 5.86
N GLY A 115 -19.15 0.30 5.55
CA GLY A 115 -19.43 1.63 6.13
C GLY A 115 -18.87 1.83 7.54
N LYS A 116 -18.43 0.77 8.23
CA LYS A 116 -17.98 0.83 9.63
C LYS A 116 -16.46 0.94 9.77
N GLN A 117 -15.72 0.19 8.95
CA GLN A 117 -14.26 0.16 8.97
C GLN A 117 -13.67 0.27 7.57
N ALA A 118 -12.37 0.51 7.48
CA ALA A 118 -11.65 0.54 6.21
C ALA A 118 -11.77 -0.80 5.47
N GLN A 119 -12.15 -0.74 4.20
CA GLN A 119 -12.31 -1.88 3.30
C GLN A 119 -11.27 -1.87 2.18
N HIS A 120 -10.97 -0.69 1.64
CA HIS A 120 -10.03 -0.52 0.52
C HIS A 120 -9.11 0.67 0.77
N TYR A 121 -7.90 0.59 0.20
CA TYR A 121 -6.86 1.63 0.32
C TYR A 121 -6.35 1.99 -1.07
N ALA A 122 -6.12 3.27 -1.31
CA ALA A 122 -5.49 3.75 -2.52
C ALA A 122 -4.59 4.95 -2.24
N VAL A 123 -3.63 5.21 -3.12
CA VAL A 123 -2.87 6.45 -3.16
C VAL A 123 -3.48 7.33 -4.23
N LYS A 124 -3.90 8.54 -3.85
CA LYS A 124 -4.29 9.59 -4.78
C LYS A 124 -3.08 10.46 -5.06
N VAL A 125 -2.81 10.68 -6.34
CA VAL A 125 -1.76 11.57 -6.84
C VAL A 125 -2.38 12.51 -7.87
N GLU A 126 -2.02 13.79 -7.80
CA GLU A 126 -2.44 14.82 -8.76
C GLU A 126 -1.21 15.25 -9.58
N GLU A 127 -0.95 14.57 -10.70
CA GLU A 127 0.15 14.88 -11.60
C GLU A 127 -0.23 14.48 -13.04
N PRO A 128 0.00 15.34 -14.05
CA PRO A 128 -0.28 14.98 -15.43
C PRO A 128 0.71 13.92 -15.94
N ASN A 129 0.21 12.97 -16.75
CA ASN A 129 1.04 12.01 -17.51
C ASN A 129 1.98 11.13 -16.66
N ILE A 130 1.53 10.66 -15.49
CA ILE A 130 2.32 9.74 -14.65
C ILE A 130 2.73 8.48 -15.43
N LYS A 131 4.03 8.21 -15.52
CA LYS A 131 4.57 6.98 -16.13
C LYS A 131 4.99 5.95 -15.09
N LYS A 132 5.44 6.39 -13.92
CA LYS A 132 5.97 5.53 -12.89
C LYS A 132 5.59 6.04 -11.52
N ILE A 133 5.12 5.13 -10.68
CA ILE A 133 4.92 5.36 -9.26
C ILE A 133 5.88 4.51 -8.44
N THR A 134 6.45 5.11 -7.40
CA THR A 134 7.25 4.41 -6.39
C THR A 134 6.72 4.71 -5.00
N ILE A 135 6.28 3.66 -4.31
CA ILE A 135 5.77 3.69 -2.95
C ILE A 135 6.86 3.17 -2.01
N LYS A 136 7.42 4.06 -1.19
CA LYS A 136 8.33 3.68 -0.10
C LYS A 136 7.54 3.46 1.17
N TYR A 137 7.75 2.32 1.83
CA TYR A 137 7.03 1.96 3.04
C TYR A 137 7.90 1.19 4.03
N LYS A 138 7.41 1.08 5.27
CA LYS A 138 8.02 0.26 6.31
C LYS A 138 7.08 -0.89 6.67
N TYR A 139 7.66 -2.08 6.78
CA TYR A 139 7.00 -3.28 7.27
C TYR A 139 7.94 -4.00 8.22
N LEU A 140 7.48 -4.31 9.45
CA LEU A 140 8.31 -4.90 10.51
C LEU A 140 9.65 -4.15 10.72
N LYS A 141 9.61 -2.81 10.70
CA LYS A 141 10.77 -1.90 10.79
C LYS A 141 11.78 -1.98 9.63
N MET A 142 11.54 -2.83 8.63
CA MET A 142 12.37 -2.92 7.43
C MET A 142 11.85 -1.99 6.33
N PRO A 143 12.73 -1.31 5.58
CA PRO A 143 12.33 -0.50 4.43
C PRO A 143 12.05 -1.39 3.22
N PHE A 144 10.99 -1.03 2.50
CA PHE A 144 10.59 -1.62 1.23
C PHE A 144 10.23 -0.54 0.22
N THR A 145 10.32 -0.93 -1.03
CA THR A 145 9.97 -0.11 -2.19
C THR A 145 9.11 -0.95 -3.11
N LEU A 146 7.95 -0.42 -3.47
CA LEU A 146 7.10 -0.94 -4.55
C LEU A 146 7.17 0.07 -5.69
N THR A 147 7.62 -0.37 -6.86
CA THR A 147 7.67 0.47 -8.07
C THR A 147 6.84 -0.20 -9.15
N ALA A 148 6.03 0.60 -9.83
CA ALA A 148 5.24 0.14 -10.97
C ALA A 148 5.22 1.19 -12.07
N GLU A 149 5.32 0.73 -13.32
CA GLU A 149 5.08 1.56 -14.49
C GLU A 149 3.57 1.59 -14.77
N LEU A 150 3.02 2.79 -14.91
CA LEU A 150 1.64 3.03 -15.30
C LEU A 150 1.65 3.19 -16.82
N GLN A 151 1.10 2.20 -17.54
CA GLN A 151 0.97 2.33 -18.99
C GLN A 151 -0.07 3.40 -19.31
N SER A 152 0.22 4.24 -20.30
CA SER A 152 -0.84 5.07 -20.87
C SER A 152 -1.74 4.14 -21.65
N THR A 153 -2.96 3.91 -21.17
CA THR A 153 -4.01 3.33 -22.01
C THR A 153 -4.12 4.24 -23.23
N LYS A 154 -3.78 3.72 -24.40
CA LYS A 154 -3.91 4.40 -25.69
C LYS A 154 -5.38 4.43 -26.09
#